data_AF-A0A4S8LJT3-F1
#
_entry.id   AF-A0A4S8LJT3-F1
#
_cell.length_a   1.000
_cell.length_b   1.000
_cell.length_c   1.000
_cell.angle_alpha   90.00
_cell.angle_beta   90.00
_cell.angle_gamma   90.00
#
_symmetry.space_group_name_H-M   'P 1'
#
loop_
_entity.id
_entity.type
_entity.pdbx_description
1 polymer ?
#
loop_
_entity_poly.entity_id
_entity_poly.type
_entity_poly.pdbx_seq_one_letter_code
_entity_poly.pdbx_strand_id
1 'polypeptide(L)'
;MSPALLIWFWPGASWFHHGLVPSSSVAPPLNSLDPRTILAVWQLGGCYMLLGLISSIVFRAIRDTLRSDPIAQERIIGAALTALAIADVFHIITTFIGLPSNLRYAIVEWNATTHGNITITTFLFVVRCAWFLGIGRRRYYYGQSQSNKKRQ
;
A
#
# COMPACT_ATOMS: atom_id res chain seq x y z
N MET A 1 3.99 -12.96 -3.68
CA MET A 1 4.53 -13.25 -2.32
C MET A 1 4.58 -11.93 -1.57
N SER A 2 4.06 -11.85 -0.35
CA SER A 2 4.00 -10.58 0.40
C SER A 2 5.41 -10.12 0.78
N PRO A 3 5.77 -8.83 0.60
CA PRO A 3 7.09 -8.30 0.98
C PRO A 3 7.47 -8.61 2.43
N ALA A 4 6.48 -8.66 3.33
CA ALA A 4 6.66 -9.06 4.72
C ALA A 4 7.37 -10.42 4.89
N LEU A 5 6.95 -11.44 4.13
CA LEU A 5 7.54 -12.78 4.20
C LEU A 5 8.96 -12.76 3.63
N LEU A 6 9.20 -12.00 2.55
CA LEU A 6 10.52 -11.90 1.95
C LEU A 6 11.53 -11.20 2.87
N ILE A 7 11.08 -10.21 3.65
CA ILE A 7 11.90 -9.47 4.63
C ILE A 7 12.31 -10.36 5.81
N TRP A 8 11.40 -11.20 6.31
CA TRP A 8 11.68 -12.04 7.49
C TRP A 8 12.36 -13.37 7.17
N PHE A 9 12.03 -13.98 6.04
CA PHE A 9 12.50 -15.32 5.73
C PHE A 9 13.62 -15.30 4.68
N TRP A 10 13.30 -14.95 3.43
CA TRP A 10 14.24 -14.96 2.32
C TRP A 10 13.71 -14.09 1.17
N PRO A 11 14.48 -13.14 0.60
CA PRO A 11 15.93 -12.97 0.70
C PRO A 11 16.43 -12.18 1.94
N GLY A 12 15.53 -11.75 2.82
CA GLY A 12 15.84 -11.16 4.11
C GLY A 12 15.90 -9.63 4.13
N ALA A 13 16.13 -9.07 5.33
CA ALA A 13 16.12 -7.63 5.57
C ALA A 13 17.23 -6.87 4.81
N SER A 14 18.41 -7.47 4.63
CA SER A 14 19.50 -6.80 3.90
C SER A 14 19.16 -6.58 2.43
N TRP A 15 18.57 -7.59 1.78
CA TRP A 15 18.10 -7.46 0.40
C TRP A 15 17.06 -6.35 0.27
N PHE A 16 16.09 -6.30 1.18
CA PHE A 16 15.05 -5.28 1.12
C PHE A 16 15.62 -3.89 1.39
N HIS A 17 16.50 -3.75 2.40
CA HIS A 17 17.20 -2.51 2.70
C HIS A 17 17.98 -2.00 1.48
N HIS A 18 18.75 -2.88 0.84
CA HIS A 18 19.49 -2.56 -0.37
C HIS A 18 18.55 -2.15 -1.52
N GLY A 19 17.40 -2.80 -1.64
CA GLY A 19 16.38 -2.46 -2.62
C GLY A 19 15.69 -1.11 -2.39
N LEU A 20 15.82 -0.47 -1.22
CA LEU A 20 15.19 0.85 -0.97
C LEU A 20 15.71 1.94 -1.93
N VAL A 21 16.96 1.82 -2.38
CA VAL A 21 17.56 2.70 -3.39
C VAL A 21 18.13 1.84 -4.52
N PRO A 22 17.79 2.11 -5.80
CA PRO A 22 18.36 1.36 -6.91
C PRO A 22 19.89 1.43 -6.91
N SER A 23 20.52 0.25 -6.99
CA SER A 23 21.97 0.08 -7.10
C SER A 23 22.27 -1.19 -7.91
N SER A 24 23.39 -1.17 -8.64
CA SER A 24 23.91 -2.34 -9.35
C SER A 24 24.84 -3.22 -8.51
N SER A 25 25.17 -2.78 -7.29
CA SER A 25 26.02 -3.55 -6.37
C SER A 25 25.25 -4.69 -5.70
N VAL A 26 25.99 -5.66 -5.16
CA VAL A 26 25.39 -6.77 -4.39
C VAL A 26 24.98 -6.27 -3.02
N ALA A 27 23.83 -6.73 -2.52
CA ALA A 27 23.36 -6.40 -1.19
C ALA A 27 24.41 -6.80 -0.13
N PRO A 28 24.74 -5.92 0.82
CA PRO A 28 25.78 -6.18 1.80
C PRO A 28 25.37 -7.33 2.74
N PRO A 29 26.33 -8.04 3.37
CA PRO A 29 26.02 -9.03 4.39
C PRO A 29 25.20 -8.43 5.54
N LEU A 30 24.24 -9.18 6.09
CA LEU A 30 23.33 -8.66 7.13
C LEU A 30 24.09 -8.12 8.36
N ASN A 31 25.19 -8.77 8.75
CA ASN A 31 26.04 -8.36 9.88
C ASN A 31 26.82 -7.06 9.65
N SER A 32 26.86 -6.53 8.42
CA SER A 32 27.49 -5.24 8.12
C SER A 32 26.51 -4.06 8.18
N LEU A 33 25.20 -4.33 8.30
CA LEU A 33 24.19 -3.30 8.49
C LEU A 33 24.09 -2.91 9.96
N ASP A 34 23.82 -1.63 10.21
CA ASP A 34 23.55 -1.16 11.56
C ASP A 34 22.32 -1.89 12.15
N PRO A 35 22.38 -2.40 13.39
CA PRO A 35 21.27 -3.11 14.02
C PRO A 35 19.95 -2.33 14.05
N ARG A 36 20.01 -0.99 14.12
CA ARG A 36 18.82 -0.11 14.14
C ARG A 36 18.14 -0.13 12.77
N THR A 37 18.92 -0.16 11.70
CA THR A 37 18.41 -0.28 10.33
C THR A 37 17.75 -1.63 10.09
N ILE A 38 18.34 -2.72 10.59
CA ILE A 38 17.75 -4.07 10.50
C ILE A 38 16.39 -4.09 11.23
N LEU A 39 16.35 -3.55 12.45
CA LEU A 39 15.11 -3.47 13.23
C LEU A 39 14.04 -2.65 12.50
N ALA A 40 14.41 -1.50 11.92
CA ALA A 40 13.49 -0.66 11.14
C ALA A 40 12.90 -1.42 9.93
N VAL A 41 13.73 -2.18 9.21
CA VAL A 41 13.27 -2.99 8.06
C VAL A 41 12.36 -4.13 8.50
N TRP A 42 12.64 -4.78 9.62
CA TRP A 42 11.75 -5.81 10.17
C TRP A 42 10.41 -5.26 10.64
N GLN A 43 10.40 -4.08 11.27
CA GLN A 43 9.17 -3.39 11.67
C GLN A 43 8.33 -3.02 10.43
N LEU A 44 8.98 -2.54 9.37
CA LEU A 44 8.33 -2.28 8.09
C LEU A 44 7.73 -3.56 7.48
N GLY A 45 8.43 -4.68 7.55
CA GLY A 45 7.90 -6.00 7.19
C GLY A 45 6.63 -6.35 8.00
N GLY A 46 6.64 -6.08 9.31
CA GLY A 46 5.48 -6.23 10.17
C GLY A 46 4.29 -5.35 9.75
N CYS A 47 4.53 -4.08 9.39
CA CYS A 47 3.50 -3.19 8.87
C CYS A 47 2.87 -3.72 7.58
N TYR A 48 3.66 -4.28 6.66
CA TYR A 48 3.14 -4.90 5.44
C TYR A 48 2.32 -6.16 5.73
N MET A 49 2.70 -6.97 6.71
CA MET A 49 1.90 -8.12 7.13
C MET A 49 0.55 -7.66 7.70
N LEU A 50 0.57 -6.68 8.61
CA LEU A 50 -0.65 -6.13 9.19
C LEU A 50 -1.58 -5.56 8.11
N LEU A 51 -1.04 -4.80 7.16
CA LEU A 51 -1.82 -4.30 6.02
C LEU A 51 -2.44 -5.43 5.19
N GLY A 52 -1.69 -6.51 4.96
CA GLY A 52 -2.18 -7.72 4.29
C GLY A 52 -3.30 -8.41 5.08
N LEU A 53 -3.17 -8.51 6.40
CA LEU A 53 -4.18 -9.11 7.28
C LEU A 53 -5.45 -8.25 7.34
N ILE A 54 -5.34 -6.93 7.44
CA ILE A 54 -6.51 -6.03 7.40
C ILE A 54 -7.23 -6.18 6.05
N SER A 55 -6.48 -6.18 4.95
CA SER A 55 -7.05 -6.32 3.60
C SER A 55 -7.72 -7.68 3.37
N SER A 56 -7.24 -8.74 4.01
CA SER A 56 -7.74 -10.12 3.80
C SER A 56 -8.81 -10.54 4.81
N ILE A 57 -8.62 -10.19 6.08
CA ILE A 57 -9.49 -10.61 7.19
C ILE A 57 -10.55 -9.56 7.47
N VAL A 58 -10.16 -8.30 7.65
CA VAL A 58 -11.09 -7.25 8.08
C VAL A 58 -12.08 -6.92 6.96
N PHE A 59 -11.62 -6.80 5.71
CA PHE A 59 -12.54 -6.56 4.58
C PHE A 59 -13.51 -7.72 4.36
N ARG A 60 -13.05 -8.96 4.56
CA ARG A 60 -13.92 -10.14 4.52
C ARG A 60 -14.94 -10.10 5.66
N ALA A 61 -14.51 -9.80 6.88
CA ALA A 61 -15.41 -9.66 8.03
C ALA A 61 -16.47 -8.59 7.79
N ILE A 62 -16.09 -7.40 7.30
CA ILE A 62 -17.03 -6.32 6.94
C ILE A 62 -18.06 -6.80 5.91
N ARG A 63 -17.60 -7.49 4.86
CA ARG A 63 -18.49 -8.02 3.81
C ARG A 63 -19.48 -9.03 4.37
N ASP A 64 -19.02 -9.91 5.24
CA ASP A 64 -19.82 -11.02 5.74
C ASP A 64 -20.80 -10.55 6.83
N THR A 65 -20.43 -9.57 7.66
CA THR A 65 -21.30 -9.04 8.75
C THR A 65 -22.28 -7.98 8.28
N LEU A 66 -21.92 -7.13 7.33
CA LEU A 66 -22.77 -6.01 6.86
C LEU A 66 -23.45 -6.29 5.51
N ARG A 67 -23.56 -7.56 5.12
CA ARG A 67 -24.17 -7.95 3.84
C ARG A 67 -25.59 -7.42 3.64
N SER A 68 -26.36 -7.26 4.72
CA SER A 68 -27.73 -6.73 4.71
C SER A 68 -27.81 -5.21 4.74
N ASP A 69 -26.71 -4.51 5.07
CA ASP A 69 -26.64 -3.05 5.13
C ASP A 69 -25.55 -2.52 4.18
N PRO A 70 -25.87 -2.37 2.87
CA PRO A 70 -24.91 -1.94 1.88
C PRO A 70 -24.44 -0.49 2.11
N ILE A 71 -25.20 0.34 2.84
CA ILE A 71 -24.83 1.73 3.12
C ILE A 71 -23.72 1.76 4.18
N ALA A 72 -23.90 1.04 5.29
CA ALA A 72 -22.87 0.93 6.32
C ALA A 72 -21.61 0.24 5.79
N GLN A 73 -21.78 -0.82 5.00
CA GLN A 73 -20.68 -1.52 4.34
C GLN A 73 -19.86 -0.57 3.45
N GLU A 74 -20.53 0.21 2.58
CA GLU A 74 -19.84 1.16 1.71
C GLU A 74 -19.15 2.28 2.50
N ARG A 75 -19.76 2.79 3.58
CA ARG A 75 -19.11 3.79 4.46
C ARG A 75 -17.80 3.30 5.04
N ILE A 76 -17.80 2.10 5.64
CA ILE A 76 -16.62 1.54 6.30
C ILE A 76 -15.53 1.20 5.29
N ILE A 77 -15.89 0.57 4.16
CA ILE A 77 -14.93 0.28 3.09
C ILE A 77 -14.38 1.59 2.52
N GLY A 78 -15.22 2.60 2.29
CA GLY A 78 -14.77 3.89 1.80
C GLY A 78 -13.83 4.59 2.77
N ALA A 79 -14.08 4.54 4.08
CA ALA A 79 -13.17 5.09 5.09
C ALA A 79 -11.79 4.40 5.04
N ALA A 80 -11.77 3.07 4.91
CA ALA A 80 -10.53 2.32 4.75
C ALA A 80 -9.79 2.66 3.44
N LEU A 81 -10.52 2.77 2.33
CA LEU A 81 -9.95 3.17 1.04
C LEU A 81 -9.41 4.60 1.04
N THR A 82 -10.02 5.51 1.79
CA THR A 82 -9.51 6.88 1.99
C THR A 82 -8.17 6.84 2.73
N ALA A 83 -8.09 6.09 3.83
CA ALA A 83 -6.83 5.95 4.56
C ALA A 83 -5.72 5.35 3.68
N LEU A 84 -6.05 4.34 2.87
CA LEU A 84 -5.10 3.76 1.92
C LEU A 84 -4.69 4.75 0.82
N ALA A 85 -5.62 5.54 0.28
CA ALA A 85 -5.32 6.54 -0.73
C ALA A 85 -4.35 7.62 -0.21
N ILE A 86 -4.53 8.06 1.04
CA ILE A 86 -3.60 8.98 1.71
C ILE A 86 -2.22 8.32 1.85
N ALA A 87 -2.19 7.05 2.28
CA ALA A 87 -0.94 6.31 2.43
C ALA A 87 -0.21 6.15 1.09
N ASP A 88 -0.90 5.92 -0.04
CA ASP A 88 -0.27 5.83 -1.36
C ASP A 88 0.46 7.13 -1.71
N VAL A 89 -0.21 8.28 -1.55
CA VAL A 89 0.37 9.60 -1.84
C VAL A 89 1.61 9.84 -1.00
N PHE A 90 1.53 9.52 0.30
CA PHE A 90 2.69 9.64 1.19
C PHE A 90 3.83 8.74 0.72
N HIS A 91 3.55 7.49 0.33
CA HIS A 91 4.57 6.55 -0.17
C HIS A 91 5.25 7.05 -1.44
N ILE A 92 4.47 7.55 -2.39
CA ILE A 92 4.97 8.09 -3.66
C ILE A 92 5.88 9.30 -3.39
N ILE A 93 5.42 10.26 -2.61
CA ILE A 93 6.17 11.50 -2.31
C ILE A 93 7.47 11.19 -1.57
N THR A 94 7.39 10.39 -0.50
CA THR A 94 8.57 10.07 0.33
C THR A 94 9.60 9.26 -0.45
N THR A 95 9.17 8.31 -1.28
CA THR A 95 10.09 7.56 -2.14
C THR A 95 10.73 8.47 -3.18
N PHE A 96 9.95 9.34 -3.84
CA PHE A 96 10.47 10.23 -4.87
C PHE A 96 11.48 11.24 -4.32
N ILE A 97 11.23 11.81 -3.13
CA ILE A 97 12.17 12.74 -2.47
C ILE A 97 13.41 11.98 -1.97
N GLY A 98 13.23 10.76 -1.46
CA GLY A 98 14.31 9.91 -0.96
C GLY A 98 15.25 9.36 -2.04
N LEU A 99 14.79 9.27 -3.29
CA LEU A 99 15.63 8.84 -4.41
C LEU A 99 16.72 9.87 -4.74
N PRO A 100 17.95 9.41 -5.06
CA PRO A 100 19.02 10.25 -5.61
C PRO A 100 18.55 10.99 -6.87
N SER A 101 19.00 12.24 -7.05
CA SER A 101 18.54 13.13 -8.13
C SER A 101 18.71 12.53 -9.53
N ASN A 102 19.79 11.76 -9.76
CA ASN A 102 20.06 11.06 -11.02
C ASN A 102 19.07 9.92 -11.29
N LEU A 103 18.49 9.30 -10.25
CA LEU A 103 17.56 8.18 -10.39
C LEU A 103 16.09 8.59 -10.39
N ARG A 104 15.75 9.80 -9.94
CA ARG A 104 14.34 10.25 -9.82
C ARG A 104 13.55 10.18 -11.13
N TYR A 105 14.21 10.37 -12.26
CA TYR A 105 13.57 10.35 -13.59
C TYR A 105 14.04 9.20 -14.47
N ALA A 106 15.02 8.40 -14.02
CA ALA A 106 15.52 7.23 -14.72
C ALA A 106 14.61 6.01 -14.44
N ILE A 107 13.36 6.08 -14.91
CA ILE A 107 12.31 5.07 -14.61
C ILE A 107 12.75 3.65 -14.99
N VAL A 108 13.54 3.50 -16.06
CA VAL A 108 14.05 2.20 -16.54
C VAL A 108 15.11 1.61 -15.59
N GLU A 109 15.79 2.45 -14.79
CA GLU A 109 16.81 2.03 -13.84
C GLU A 109 16.23 1.69 -12.46
N TRP A 110 14.91 1.85 -12.28
CA TRP A 110 14.26 1.52 -11.02
C TRP A 110 14.24 0.03 -10.79
N ASN A 111 14.54 -0.37 -9.56
CA ASN A 111 14.40 -1.75 -9.13
C ASN A 111 12.94 -2.09 -8.79
N ALA A 112 12.68 -3.35 -8.46
CA ALA A 112 11.34 -3.81 -8.12
C ALA A 112 10.72 -3.08 -6.91
N THR A 113 11.52 -2.69 -5.91
CA THR A 113 11.05 -1.97 -4.72
C THR A 113 10.63 -0.55 -5.07
N THR A 114 11.42 0.17 -5.88
CA THR A 114 11.07 1.51 -6.36
C THR A 114 9.84 1.49 -7.25
N HIS A 115 9.74 0.53 -8.17
CA HIS A 115 8.51 0.33 -8.96
C HIS A 115 7.31 -0.02 -8.08
N GLY A 116 7.50 -0.84 -7.05
CA GLY A 116 6.46 -1.12 -6.06
C GLY A 116 5.97 0.14 -5.36
N ASN A 117 6.91 0.99 -4.91
CA ASN A 117 6.61 2.17 -4.10
C ASN A 117 6.08 3.37 -4.89
N ILE A 118 6.37 3.47 -6.19
CA ILE A 118 5.92 4.57 -7.05
C ILE A 118 4.92 4.07 -8.09
N THR A 119 5.30 3.14 -8.96
CA THR A 119 4.45 2.72 -10.10
C THR A 119 3.21 1.98 -9.63
N ILE A 120 3.37 0.96 -8.78
CA ILE A 120 2.24 0.14 -8.30
C ILE A 120 1.34 0.97 -7.38
N THR A 121 1.90 1.73 -6.43
CA THR A 121 1.11 2.62 -5.54
C THR A 121 0.35 3.68 -6.33
N THR A 122 0.94 4.29 -7.35
CA THR A 122 0.24 5.25 -8.24
C THR A 122 -0.93 4.57 -8.94
N PHE A 123 -0.72 3.36 -9.48
CA PHE A 123 -1.80 2.59 -10.08
C PHE A 123 -2.91 2.29 -9.07
N LEU A 124 -2.56 1.82 -7.87
CA LEU A 124 -3.54 1.51 -6.84
C LEU A 124 -4.29 2.78 -6.37
N PHE A 125 -3.62 3.93 -6.26
CA PHE A 125 -4.24 5.22 -5.98
C PHE A 125 -5.29 5.58 -7.03
N VAL A 126 -4.96 5.44 -8.32
CA VAL A 126 -5.91 5.67 -9.43
C VAL A 126 -7.12 4.73 -9.33
N VAL A 127 -6.89 3.45 -9.03
CA VAL A 127 -7.99 2.48 -8.82
C VAL A 127 -8.87 2.88 -7.63
N ARG A 128 -8.30 3.42 -6.55
CA ARG A 128 -9.06 3.93 -5.40
C ARG A 128 -9.87 5.17 -5.79
N CYS A 129 -9.31 6.10 -6.55
CA CYS A 129 -10.07 7.24 -7.10
C CYS A 129 -11.24 6.77 -7.97
N ALA A 130 -11.01 5.79 -8.86
CA ALA A 130 -12.06 5.18 -9.68
C ALA A 130 -13.17 4.54 -8.83
N TRP A 131 -12.82 3.91 -7.69
CA TRP A 131 -13.77 3.36 -6.74
C TRP A 131 -14.66 4.46 -6.12
N PHE A 132 -14.10 5.61 -5.73
CA PHE A 132 -14.89 6.73 -5.20
C PHE A 132 -15.81 7.36 -6.26
N LEU A 133 -15.36 7.40 -7.52
CA LEU A 133 -16.17 7.83 -8.66
C LEU A 133 -17.31 6.85 -8.99
N GLY A 134 -17.25 5.61 -8.48
CA GLY A 134 -18.27 4.59 -8.70
C GLY A 134 -18.12 3.83 -10.02
N ILE A 135 -16.94 3.85 -10.63
CA ILE A 135 -16.67 3.13 -11.88
C ILE A 135 -16.83 1.62 -11.62
N GLY A 136 -17.67 0.96 -12.40
CA GLY A 136 -17.89 -0.49 -12.32
C GLY A 136 -18.65 -0.99 -11.08
N ARG A 137 -19.31 -0.10 -10.30
CA ARG A 137 -20.09 -0.50 -9.11
C ARG A 137 -21.35 0.33 -8.89
N ARG A 138 -22.30 -0.24 -8.16
CA ARG A 138 -23.44 0.53 -7.61
C ARG A 138 -22.97 1.32 -6.39
N ARG A 139 -23.48 2.54 -6.24
CA ARG A 139 -23.22 3.43 -5.11
C ARG A 139 -24.47 3.53 -4.25
N TYR A 140 -24.33 3.27 -2.97
CA TYR A 140 -25.37 3.35 -1.93
C TYR A 140 -25.14 4.55 -1.00
N TYR A 141 -23.90 4.97 -0.78
CA TYR A 141 -23.57 6.10 0.10
C TYR A 141 -22.85 7.26 -0.59
N TYR A 142 -21.71 6.99 -1.26
CA TYR A 142 -20.90 8.06 -1.87
C TYR A 142 -21.57 8.59 -3.14
N GLY A 143 -21.59 9.92 -3.31
CA GLY A 143 -22.18 10.56 -4.49
C GLY A 143 -23.72 10.48 -4.58
N GLN A 144 -24.41 9.97 -3.56
CA GLN A 144 -25.87 9.92 -3.51
C GLN A 144 -26.47 11.20 -2.89
N SER A 145 -27.54 11.72 -3.50
CA SER A 145 -28.27 12.89 -2.99
C SER A 145 -28.93 12.59 -1.64
N GLN A 146 -28.89 13.55 -0.71
CA GLN A 146 -29.44 13.44 0.65
C GLN A 146 -30.96 13.12 0.66
N SER A 147 -31.68 13.44 -0.42
CA SER A 147 -33.10 13.10 -0.58
C SER A 147 -33.36 11.58 -0.64
N ASN A 148 -32.44 10.79 -1.21
CA ASN A 148 -32.56 9.33 -1.28
C ASN A 148 -32.18 8.63 0.04
N LYS A 149 -31.40 9.28 0.92
CA LYS A 149 -30.99 8.72 2.21
C LYS A 149 -32.13 8.65 3.25
N LYS A 150 -33.24 9.35 3.02
CA LYS A 150 -34.43 9.35 3.91
C LYS A 150 -35.55 8.39 3.44
N ARG A 151 -35.41 7.76 2.27
CA ARG A 151 -36.46 6.94 1.64
C ARG A 151 -36.17 5.43 1.67
N GLN A 152 -35.05 5.01 2.25
CA GLN A 152 -34.66 3.61 2.47
C GLN A 152 -34.43 3.40 3.96
#